data_AF-A0AAX0RW13-F1
#
_entry.id   AF-A0AAX0RW13-F1
#
_cell.length_a   1.000
_cell.length_b   1.000
_cell.length_c   1.000
_cell.angle_alpha   90.00
_cell.angle_beta   90.00
_cell.angle_gamma   90.00
#
_symmetry.space_group_name_H-M   'P 1'
#
loop_
_entity.id
_entity.type
_entity.pdbx_description
1 polymer ?
#
loop_
_entity_poly.entity_id
_entity_poly.type
_entity_poly.pdbx_seq_one_letter_code
_entity_poly.pdbx_strand_id
1 'polypeptide(L)' 'MKVIIPIVFTIVGLFILYIVIESAVRKGINNSIIGQFLEKKYGIKEDKKSFLDDDLDNDK' A
#
# COMPACT_ATOMS: atom_id res chain seq x y z
N MET A 1 15.43 10.50 -27.30
CA MET A 1 15.62 9.13 -26.74
C MET A 1 16.47 9.10 -25.47
N LYS A 2 17.63 9.77 -25.40
CA LYS A 2 18.54 9.73 -24.22
C LYS A 2 17.94 10.16 -22.88
N VAL A 3 16.95 11.07 -22.88
CA VAL A 3 16.31 11.60 -21.65
C VAL A 3 15.14 10.74 -21.16
N ILE A 4 14.55 9.91 -22.04
CA ILE A 4 13.37 9.10 -21.68
C ILE A 4 13.77 7.94 -20.78
N ILE A 5 14.91 7.31 -21.05
CA ILE A 5 15.46 6.19 -20.28
C ILE A 5 15.62 6.55 -18.79
N PRO A 6 16.31 7.64 -18.40
CA PRO A 6 16.45 7.99 -16.98
C PRO A 6 15.11 8.34 -16.33
N ILE A 7 14.16 8.94 -17.06
CA ILE A 7 12.82 9.22 -16.55
C ILE A 7 12.08 7.92 -16.19
N VAL A 8 12.12 6.91 -17.08
CA VAL A 8 11.51 5.60 -16.82
C VAL A 8 12.13 4.93 -15.60
N PHE A 9 13.47 4.92 -15.49
CA PHE A 9 14.13 4.36 -14.31
C PHE A 9 13.77 5.10 -13.01
N THR A 10 13.58 6.41 -13.08
CA THR A 10 13.18 7.22 -11.93
C THR A 10 11.78 6.83 -11.47
N ILE A 11 10.83 6.72 -12.40
CA ILE A 11 9.45 6.32 -12.11
C ILE A 11 9.40 4.90 -11.51
N VAL A 12 10.14 3.95 -12.10
CA VAL A 12 10.23 2.58 -11.58
C VAL A 12 10.85 2.56 -10.19
N GLY A 13 11.91 3.33 -9.95
CA GLY A 13 12.53 3.45 -8.64
C GLY A 13 11.59 4.01 -7.58
N LEU A 14 10.84 5.08 -7.91
CA LEU A 14 9.82 5.65 -7.02
C LEU A 14 8.69 4.66 -6.74
N PHE A 15 8.29 3.87 -7.74
CA PHE A 15 7.27 2.85 -7.57
C PHE A 15 7.72 1.72 -6.63
N ILE A 16 8.95 1.23 -6.79
CA ILE A 16 9.53 0.24 -5.88
C ILE A 16 9.64 0.82 -4.46
N LEU A 17 10.12 2.06 -4.33
CA LEU A 17 10.23 2.73 -3.03
C LEU A 17 8.87 2.86 -2.33
N TYR A 18 7.82 3.21 -3.07
CA TYR A 18 6.46 3.23 -2.55
C TYR A 18 6.04 1.88 -1.98
N ILE A 19 6.24 0.78 -2.73
CA ILE A 19 5.90 -0.57 -2.27
C ILE A 19 6.69 -0.94 -1.00
N VAL A 20 7.97 -0.57 -0.93
CA VAL A 20 8.81 -0.84 0.25
C VAL A 20 8.27 -0.10 1.47
N ILE A 21 7.97 1.19 1.34
CA ILE A 21 7.42 1.99 2.44
C ILE A 21 6.05 1.47 2.86
N GLU A 22 5.15 1.21 1.90
CA GLU A 22 3.82 0.68 2.22
C GLU A 22 3.93 -0.67 2.92
N SER A 23 4.75 -1.59 2.40
CA SER A 23 4.96 -2.88 3.04
C SER A 23 5.58 -2.72 4.42
N ALA A 24 6.59 -1.88 4.60
CA ALA A 24 7.22 -1.66 5.91
C ALA A 24 6.25 -1.04 6.93
N VAL A 25 5.46 -0.04 6.51
CA VAL A 25 4.51 0.67 7.36
C VAL A 25 3.28 -0.18 7.63
N ARG A 26 2.60 -0.68 6.59
CA ARG A 26 1.37 -1.48 6.73
C ARG A 26 1.66 -2.81 7.43
N LYS A 27 2.70 -3.53 7.02
CA LYS A 27 3.08 -4.81 7.67
C LYS A 27 3.67 -4.59 9.05
N GLY A 28 4.37 -3.46 9.27
CA GLY A 28 4.86 -3.05 10.59
C GLY A 28 3.75 -2.70 11.56
N ILE A 29 2.79 -1.86 11.15
CA ILE A 29 1.63 -1.46 11.97
C ILE A 29 0.72 -2.65 12.21
N ASN A 30 0.37 -3.43 11.18
CA ASN A 30 -0.51 -4.59 11.33
C ASN A 30 0.09 -5.66 12.26
N ASN A 31 1.42 -5.77 12.32
CA ASN A 31 2.09 -6.70 13.23
C ASN A 31 2.50 -6.05 14.58
N SER A 32 2.25 -4.75 14.76
CA SER A 32 2.57 -4.02 15.99
C SER A 32 1.56 -4.31 17.10
N ILE A 33 1.99 -4.15 18.35
CA ILE A 33 1.15 -4.25 19.55
C ILE A 33 -0.05 -3.30 19.44
N ILE A 34 0.13 -2.10 18.89
CA ILE A 34 -0.95 -1.13 18.66
C ILE A 34 -1.94 -1.66 17.60
N GLY A 35 -1.46 -2.25 16.50
CA GLY A 35 -2.30 -2.78 15.44
C GLY A 35 -3.14 -3.96 15.92
N GLN A 36 -2.52 -4.92 16.60
CA GLN A 36 -3.22 -6.05 17.21
C GLN A 36 -4.18 -5.62 18.33
N PHE A 37 -3.84 -4.58 19.10
CA PHE A 37 -4.73 -4.02 20.11
C PHE A 37 -5.96 -3.37 19.48
N LEU A 38 -5.77 -2.60 18.40
CA LEU A 38 -6.86 -1.99 17.64
C LEU A 38 -7.75 -3.04 16.98
N GLU A 39 -7.17 -4.07 16.35
CA GLU A 39 -7.89 -5.20 15.76
C GLU A 39 -8.74 -5.93 16.82
N LYS A 40 -8.16 -6.24 17.99
CA LYS A 40 -8.89 -6.90 19.08
C LYS A 40 -9.98 -6.03 19.71
N LYS A 41 -9.74 -4.73 19.84
CA LYS A 41 -10.67 -3.81 20.53
C LYS A 41 -11.81 -3.36 19.63
N TYR A 42 -11.57 -3.17 18.35
CA TYR A 42 -12.54 -2.64 17.40
C TYR A 42 -13.01 -3.65 16.36
N GLY A 43 -12.48 -4.87 16.35
CA GLY A 43 -12.88 -5.93 15.39
C GLY A 43 -12.54 -5.61 13.94
N ILE A 44 -11.69 -4.60 13.71
CA ILE A 44 -11.29 -4.15 12.39
C ILE A 44 -10.27 -5.18 11.86
N LYS A 45 -10.77 -6.25 11.24
CA LYS A 45 -9.99 -6.97 10.25
C LYS A 45 -9.87 -6.00 9.09
N GLU A 46 -8.66 -5.49 8.84
CA GLU A 46 -8.34 -4.87 7.56
C GLU A 46 -8.42 -5.97 6.49
N ASP A 47 -9.64 -6.36 6.11
CA ASP A 47 -9.89 -7.06 4.85
C ASP A 47 -9.45 -6.08 3.78
N LYS A 48 -8.23 -6.33 3.30
CA LYS A 48 -7.48 -5.53 2.36
C LYS A 48 -8.36 -5.19 1.15
N LYS A 49 -8.86 -3.97 1.11
CA LYS A 49 -8.96 -3.26 -0.16
C LYS A 49 -7.56 -2.75 -0.47
N SER A 50 -6.88 -3.40 -1.41
CA SER A 50 -5.81 -2.72 -2.14
C SER A 50 -6.37 -1.39 -2.65
N PHE A 51 -5.57 -0.32 -2.73
CA PHE A 51 -6.03 0.93 -3.36
C PHE A 51 -6.44 0.70 -4.84
N LEU A 52 -6.03 -0.44 -5.41
CA LEU A 52 -6.43 -0.93 -6.73
C LEU A 52 -7.62 -1.92 -6.71
N ASP A 53 -8.05 -2.41 -5.53
CA ASP A 53 -9.24 -3.25 -5.32
C ASP A 53 -10.46 -2.41 -4.90
N ASP A 54 -10.34 -1.08 -4.81
CA ASP A 54 -11.48 -0.19 -5.01
C ASP A 54 -11.82 -0.22 -6.50
N ASP A 55 -12.24 -1.40 -6.95
CA ASP A 55 -12.79 -1.59 -8.27
C ASP A 55 -14.02 -0.69 -8.36
N LEU A 56 -14.10 -0.06 -9.52
CA LEU A 56 -15.06 0.94 -9.91
C LEU A 56 -16.45 0.30 -10.07
N ASP A 57 -17.00 -0.27 -8.99
CA ASP A 57 -18.42 -0.62 -8.88
C ASP A 57 -19.22 0.68 -8.71
N ASN A 58 -19.19 1.46 -9.78
CA ASN A 58 -20.21 2.43 -10.12
C ASN A 58 -21.44 1.66 -10.60
N ASP A 59 -22.09 0.95 -9.69
CA ASP A 59 -23.40 0.35 -9.94
C ASP A 59 -24.50 1.41 -9.70
N LYS A 60 -24.75 2.13 -10.80
CA LYS A 60 -26.04 2.71 -11.25
C LYS A 60 -26.60 3.98 -10.59
#